data_AF-A0A8R7NZS6-F1
#
_entry.id   AF-A0A8R7NZS6-F1
#
_cell.length_a   1.000
_cell.length_b   1.000
_cell.length_c   1.000
_cell.angle_alpha   90.00
_cell.angle_beta   90.00
_cell.angle_gamma   90.00
#
_symmetry.space_group_name_H-M   'P 1'
#
loop_
_entity.id
_entity.type
_entity.pdbx_description
1 polymer ?
#
loop_
_entity_poly.entity_id
_entity_poly.type
_entity_poly.pdbx_seq_one_letter_code
_entity_poly.pdbx_strand_id
1 'polypeptide(L)'
;MGIPVGKLSLYTALGGVRPSAVSVVLNVLKACKDQNQWIALLTDLYSINNVMIVMQCLPITIDVGTNNETLLNDEYYIGLRQRRATGEEYHELLQEFMNAVKQNYGEKVLVQFEDFANHNAFDLLAKYSKSHLVFNDDIQGTASVVLAGLLAALKMIGGGLVDQTYLFLGAGEAGTGIAELIALEMSKHTELPVDDCRKKIWLVDSKGLLVESRKESLQHFKKPFAHEHEELKTLLEAVQSIKPTVLIGTSGVGKTFTQEVIEAMASFNEKPVIFSLSNPTSHSECTAEEAYTWSKGTAVFASGSPFDPVEYEGKTYVPGQSNNAYVFPGFGLGVVISGAIRVHDDMLLAASEALAEEATQENFDKGLIFPPFTNIRKISASIAAKVAAKAYDLGLASRLPRPDDLFKYAESCMYTPLYRSYR
;
A
#
# COMPACT_ATOMS: atom_id res chain seq x y z
N MET A 1 -0.90 18.36 2.20
CA MET A 1 0.24 18.57 3.13
C MET A 1 0.14 17.77 4.42
N GLY A 2 -0.99 17.73 5.14
CA GLY A 2 -1.09 16.94 6.38
C GLY A 2 -0.75 15.46 6.21
N ILE A 3 -1.17 14.85 5.10
CA ILE A 3 -0.91 13.44 4.75
C ILE A 3 0.60 13.13 4.63
N PRO A 4 1.39 13.77 3.75
CA PRO A 4 2.83 13.46 3.66
C PRO A 4 3.60 13.78 4.96
N VAL A 5 3.17 14.78 5.73
CA VAL A 5 3.76 15.08 7.06
C VAL A 5 3.50 13.92 8.04
N GLY A 6 2.25 13.44 8.11
CA GLY A 6 1.89 12.29 8.94
C GLY A 6 2.63 11.02 8.52
N LYS A 7 2.69 10.74 7.21
CA LYS A 7 3.37 9.56 6.65
C LYS A 7 4.86 9.53 6.99
N LEU A 8 5.56 10.65 6.84
CA LEU A 8 6.99 10.75 7.18
C LEU A 8 7.24 10.67 8.70
N SER A 9 6.29 11.12 9.51
CA SER A 9 6.33 10.91 10.96
C SER A 9 6.26 9.42 11.31
N LEU A 10 5.44 8.64 10.59
CA LEU A 10 5.38 7.18 10.74
C LEU A 10 6.63 6.48 10.21
N TYR A 11 7.21 6.92 9.09
CA TYR A 11 8.53 6.44 8.63
C TYR A 11 9.60 6.57 9.73
N THR A 12 9.57 7.68 10.46
CA THR A 12 10.49 7.91 11.58
C THR A 12 10.13 7.03 12.78
N ALA A 13 8.89 7.12 13.28
CA ALA A 13 8.47 6.48 14.51
C ALA A 13 8.46 4.94 14.40
N LEU A 14 7.98 4.41 13.28
CA LEU A 14 7.80 2.97 13.07
C LEU A 14 9.02 2.35 12.38
N GLY A 15 9.52 2.99 11.32
CA GLY A 15 10.62 2.48 10.49
C GLY A 15 12.02 2.94 10.91
N GLY A 16 12.14 3.93 11.81
CA GLY A 16 13.43 4.46 12.21
C GLY A 16 14.16 5.24 11.10
N VAL A 17 13.45 5.73 10.08
CA VAL A 17 14.05 6.68 9.13
C VAL A 17 14.40 7.96 9.88
N ARG A 18 15.53 8.59 9.55
CA ARG A 18 15.97 9.79 10.28
C ARG A 18 15.08 10.98 9.92
N PRO A 19 14.47 11.67 10.91
CA PRO A 19 13.61 12.81 10.63
C PRO A 19 14.43 13.99 10.10
N SER A 20 13.74 14.93 9.46
CA SER A 20 14.24 16.25 9.12
C SER A 20 13.87 17.30 10.15
N ALA A 21 14.55 18.45 10.11
CA ALA A 21 14.20 19.62 10.91
C ALA A 21 13.31 20.64 10.16
N VAL A 22 12.91 20.39 8.89
CA VAL A 22 12.27 21.38 8.01
C VAL A 22 11.15 20.75 7.15
N SER A 23 10.02 21.45 7.02
CA SER A 23 8.91 21.15 6.09
C SER A 23 8.87 22.18 4.96
N VAL A 24 8.59 21.75 3.72
CA VAL A 24 8.54 22.63 2.53
C VAL A 24 7.17 22.56 1.85
N VAL A 25 6.55 23.71 1.58
CA VAL A 25 5.37 23.83 0.70
C VAL A 25 5.84 24.43 -0.63
N LEU A 26 5.71 23.69 -1.73
CA LEU A 26 5.95 24.25 -3.07
C LEU A 26 4.67 24.89 -3.59
N ASN A 27 4.62 26.23 -3.58
CA ASN A 27 3.57 26.99 -4.24
C ASN A 27 4.09 27.44 -5.61
N VAL A 28 3.43 27.04 -6.70
CA VAL A 28 3.70 27.64 -8.01
C VAL A 28 2.97 28.97 -8.09
N LEU A 29 3.67 30.06 -7.76
CA LEU A 29 3.23 31.40 -8.16
C LEU A 29 3.40 31.53 -9.67
N LYS A 30 2.28 31.52 -10.39
CA LYS A 30 2.25 31.82 -11.83
C LYS A 30 2.54 33.31 -12.03
N ALA A 31 3.79 33.67 -12.32
CA ALA A 31 4.16 34.91 -13.01
C ALA A 31 5.59 34.85 -13.56
N CYS A 32 5.75 34.43 -14.82
CA CYS A 32 6.33 35.23 -15.90
C CYS A 32 6.72 34.36 -17.09
N LYS A 33 6.05 34.64 -18.22
CA LYS A 33 6.67 34.53 -19.55
C LYS A 33 7.78 35.59 -19.58
N ASP A 34 8.94 35.30 -19.02
CA ASP A 34 10.21 35.90 -19.40
C ASP A 34 11.35 35.22 -18.62
N GLN A 35 12.47 35.10 -19.31
CA GLN A 35 13.59 34.20 -19.06
C GLN A 35 14.19 34.29 -17.63
N ASN A 36 14.68 33.14 -17.14
CA ASN A 36 15.77 33.02 -16.17
C ASN A 36 15.57 33.57 -14.74
N GLN A 37 14.50 33.21 -14.04
CA GLN A 37 14.50 33.28 -12.57
C GLN A 37 14.11 31.93 -11.95
N TRP A 38 15.14 31.15 -11.65
CA TRP A 38 15.04 29.88 -10.96
C TRP A 38 14.71 30.11 -9.49
N ILE A 39 13.65 29.46 -9.00
CA ILE A 39 13.27 29.45 -7.59
C ILE A 39 14.37 28.71 -6.83
N ALA A 40 15.12 29.46 -6.02
CA ALA A 40 16.00 28.92 -5.00
C ALA A 40 15.13 28.28 -3.91
N LEU A 41 15.34 26.98 -3.66
CA LEU A 41 14.75 26.29 -2.51
C LEU A 41 15.88 25.57 -1.77
N LEU A 42 15.99 25.93 -0.49
CA LEU A 42 17.15 25.80 0.40
C LEU A 42 17.79 24.41 0.40
N THR A 43 19.09 24.38 0.09
CA THR A 43 20.01 23.31 0.49
C THR A 43 20.70 23.72 1.78
N ASP A 44 20.24 23.22 2.93
CA ASP A 44 21.10 23.16 4.11
C ASP A 44 21.85 21.83 4.10
N LEU A 45 22.87 21.76 3.24
CA LEU A 45 23.93 20.75 3.33
C LEU A 45 25.02 21.29 4.27
N TYR A 46 24.82 21.19 5.59
CA TYR A 46 25.90 21.45 6.53
C TYR A 46 26.69 20.16 6.79
N SER A 47 27.94 20.12 6.33
CA SER A 47 28.96 19.24 6.86
C SER A 47 29.47 19.84 8.18
N ILE A 48 29.14 19.19 9.31
CA ILE A 48 29.82 19.42 10.58
C ILE A 48 30.63 18.16 10.86
N ASN A 49 31.96 18.26 10.85
CA ASN A 49 32.91 17.24 11.30
C ASN A 49 32.85 15.87 10.57
N ASN A 50 32.76 15.83 9.25
CA ASN A 50 32.73 14.57 8.46
C ASN A 50 31.58 13.62 8.82
N VAL A 51 30.57 14.10 9.54
CA VAL A 51 29.30 13.41 9.75
C VAL A 51 28.31 14.02 8.77
N MET A 52 28.03 13.31 7.68
CA MET A 52 26.99 13.70 6.74
C MET A 52 25.64 13.54 7.45
N ILE A 53 25.10 14.65 7.99
CA ILE A 53 23.74 14.68 8.54
C ILE A 53 22.80 14.74 7.33
N VAL A 54 22.53 13.56 6.75
CA VAL A 54 21.57 13.44 5.65
C VAL A 54 20.17 13.59 6.27
N MET A 55 19.53 14.70 5.95
CA MET A 55 18.09 14.86 6.12
C MET A 55 17.38 13.82 5.23
N GLN A 56 16.58 12.90 5.81
CA GLN A 56 16.01 11.77 5.03
C GLN A 56 14.52 11.87 4.74
N CYS A 57 13.80 12.84 5.33
CA CYS A 57 12.37 13.01 5.12
C CYS A 57 12.05 14.43 4.64
N LEU A 58 11.35 14.57 3.51
CA LEU A 58 10.91 15.87 2.98
C LEU A 58 9.45 15.78 2.52
N PRO A 59 8.47 16.32 3.29
CA PRO A 59 7.08 16.32 2.87
C PRO A 59 6.88 17.37 1.77
N ILE A 60 6.19 16.99 0.68
CA ILE A 60 5.89 17.88 -0.44
C ILE A 60 4.41 17.78 -0.79
N THR A 61 3.80 18.91 -1.13
CA THR A 61 2.48 18.98 -1.77
C THR A 61 2.65 19.77 -3.05
N ILE A 62 2.14 19.23 -4.15
CA ILE A 62 2.14 19.89 -5.47
C ILE A 62 0.77 20.52 -5.64
N ASP A 63 0.69 21.84 -5.50
CA ASP A 63 -0.57 22.58 -5.67
C ASP A 63 -0.78 22.97 -7.14
N VAL A 64 -1.74 22.31 -7.78
CA VAL A 64 -2.20 22.59 -9.15
C VAL A 64 -3.61 23.17 -9.17
N GLY A 65 -4.10 23.66 -8.03
CA GLY A 65 -5.49 24.06 -7.82
C GLY A 65 -6.34 22.94 -7.21
N THR A 66 -7.63 23.24 -7.01
CA THR A 66 -8.60 22.31 -6.41
C THR A 66 -9.96 22.40 -7.11
N ASN A 67 -10.66 21.28 -7.26
CA ASN A 67 -12.02 21.24 -7.79
C ASN A 67 -13.08 21.28 -6.68
N ASN A 68 -12.67 21.34 -5.41
CA ASN A 68 -13.57 21.42 -4.27
C ASN A 68 -14.13 22.85 -4.12
N GLU A 69 -15.42 23.02 -4.40
CA GLU A 69 -16.10 24.33 -4.32
C GLU A 69 -16.03 24.96 -2.95
N THR A 70 -16.15 24.15 -1.90
CA THR A 70 -16.10 24.63 -0.51
C THR A 70 -14.76 25.29 -0.25
N LEU A 71 -13.65 24.66 -0.66
CA LEU A 71 -12.31 25.23 -0.51
C LEU A 71 -12.09 26.46 -1.39
N LEU A 72 -12.62 26.48 -2.63
CA LEU A 72 -12.48 27.65 -3.50
C LEU A 72 -13.15 28.91 -2.92
N ASN A 73 -14.28 28.71 -2.22
CA ASN A 73 -15.06 29.79 -1.61
C ASN A 73 -14.64 30.11 -0.16
N ASP A 74 -13.77 29.32 0.45
CA ASP A 74 -13.32 29.49 1.83
C ASP A 74 -12.21 30.55 1.93
N GLU A 75 -12.42 31.64 2.67
CA GLU A 75 -11.43 32.71 2.86
C GLU A 75 -10.11 32.24 3.50
N TYR A 76 -10.13 31.12 4.23
CA TYR A 76 -8.95 30.53 4.87
C TYR A 76 -8.21 29.52 4.00
N TYR A 77 -8.70 29.21 2.79
CA TYR A 77 -8.00 28.30 1.88
C TYR A 77 -6.62 28.84 1.48
N ILE A 78 -5.59 28.05 1.79
CA ILE A 78 -4.17 28.42 1.66
C ILE A 78 -3.57 28.10 0.27
N GLY A 79 -4.30 27.38 -0.58
CA GLY A 79 -3.84 26.96 -1.90
C GLY A 79 -4.26 27.91 -3.03
N LEU A 80 -3.91 27.53 -4.25
CA LEU A 80 -4.29 28.24 -5.47
C LEU A 80 -5.81 28.22 -5.65
N ARG A 81 -6.44 29.40 -5.66
CA ARG A 81 -7.89 29.61 -5.85
C ARG A 81 -8.30 29.46 -7.32
N GLN A 82 -8.01 28.30 -7.89
CA GLN A 82 -8.37 27.93 -9.25
C GLN A 82 -8.71 26.43 -9.31
N ARG A 83 -9.41 26.03 -10.39
CA ARG A 83 -9.62 24.61 -10.69
C ARG A 83 -8.30 23.90 -10.95
N ARG A 84 -8.31 22.57 -10.77
CA ARG A 84 -7.13 21.74 -11.04
C ARG A 84 -6.71 21.90 -12.50
N ALA A 85 -5.42 22.19 -12.71
CA ALA A 85 -4.80 22.03 -14.03
C ALA A 85 -4.90 20.57 -14.48
N THR A 86 -5.09 20.35 -15.78
CA THR A 86 -5.22 19.02 -16.40
C THR A 86 -4.43 18.98 -17.71
N GLY A 87 -4.29 17.80 -18.30
CA GLY A 87 -3.59 17.67 -19.58
C GLY A 87 -2.12 18.08 -19.48
N GLU A 88 -1.59 18.72 -20.51
CA GLU A 88 -0.16 19.02 -20.66
C GLU A 88 0.43 19.83 -19.50
N GLU A 89 -0.25 20.90 -19.03
CA GLU A 89 0.22 21.76 -17.93
C GLU A 89 0.51 20.96 -16.64
N TYR A 90 -0.32 19.96 -16.32
CA TYR A 90 -0.11 19.07 -15.17
C TYR A 90 1.10 18.15 -15.36
N HIS A 91 1.25 17.57 -16.56
CA HIS A 91 2.31 16.61 -16.85
C HIS A 91 3.68 17.26 -16.97
N GLU A 92 3.75 18.48 -17.51
CA GLU A 92 4.99 19.27 -17.58
C GLU A 92 5.51 19.59 -16.17
N LEU A 93 4.64 20.06 -15.28
CA LEU A 93 5.01 20.35 -13.89
C LEU A 93 5.53 19.10 -13.16
N LEU A 94 4.86 17.95 -13.31
CA LEU A 94 5.33 16.72 -12.67
C LEU A 94 6.64 16.23 -13.26
N GLN A 95 6.85 16.39 -14.57
CA GLN A 95 8.11 16.03 -15.21
C GLN A 95 9.25 16.92 -14.71
N GLU A 96 9.02 18.23 -14.65
CA GLU A 96 9.97 19.20 -14.09
C GLU A 96 10.30 18.86 -12.64
N PHE A 97 9.28 18.61 -11.81
CA PHE A 97 9.46 18.22 -10.41
C PHE A 97 10.33 16.97 -10.27
N MET A 98 10.00 15.88 -10.98
CA MET A 98 10.75 14.63 -10.88
C MET A 98 12.20 14.80 -11.36
N ASN A 99 12.42 15.55 -12.45
CA ASN A 99 13.75 15.88 -12.94
C ASN A 99 14.56 16.68 -11.90
N ALA A 100 13.94 17.69 -11.28
CA ALA A 100 14.57 18.51 -10.26
C ALA A 100 14.91 17.70 -9.00
N VAL A 101 14.02 16.81 -8.55
CA VAL A 101 14.28 15.91 -7.42
C VAL A 101 15.51 15.03 -7.69
N LYS A 102 15.57 14.41 -8.86
CA LYS A 102 16.72 13.59 -9.27
C LYS A 102 18.01 14.43 -9.38
N GLN A 103 17.93 15.62 -9.97
CA GLN A 103 19.10 16.50 -10.12
C GLN A 103 19.68 16.93 -8.77
N ASN A 104 18.82 17.23 -7.79
CA ASN A 104 19.25 17.80 -6.51
C ASN A 104 19.58 16.74 -5.45
N TYR A 105 18.88 15.59 -5.46
CA TYR A 105 19.02 14.55 -4.42
C TYR A 105 19.61 13.22 -4.94
N GLY A 106 19.86 13.13 -6.25
CA GLY A 106 20.48 11.97 -6.89
C GLY A 106 19.52 10.81 -7.15
N GLU A 107 20.06 9.73 -7.75
CA GLU A 107 19.28 8.55 -8.19
C GLU A 107 18.73 7.67 -7.05
N LYS A 108 19.19 7.90 -5.81
CA LYS A 108 18.88 7.04 -4.65
C LYS A 108 17.79 7.62 -3.74
N VAL A 109 17.23 8.78 -4.10
CA VAL A 109 16.13 9.40 -3.35
C VAL A 109 14.84 8.61 -3.60
N LEU A 110 14.21 8.14 -2.53
CA LEU A 110 12.89 7.52 -2.62
C LEU A 110 11.84 8.62 -2.78
N VAL A 111 11.10 8.60 -3.89
CA VAL A 111 9.92 9.43 -4.09
C VAL A 111 8.67 8.58 -3.89
N GLN A 112 7.99 8.77 -2.76
CA GLN A 112 6.71 8.12 -2.49
C GLN A 112 5.55 8.99 -2.96
N PHE A 113 4.72 8.47 -3.86
CA PHE A 113 3.43 9.05 -4.21
C PHE A 113 2.37 8.60 -3.20
N GLU A 114 1.43 9.49 -2.90
CA GLU A 114 0.37 9.28 -1.91
C GLU A 114 -0.84 10.15 -2.28
N ASP A 115 -2.05 9.63 -2.12
CA ASP A 115 -3.33 10.34 -2.32
C ASP A 115 -3.49 11.01 -3.71
N PHE A 116 -2.96 10.37 -4.76
CA PHE A 116 -3.26 10.76 -6.13
C PHE A 116 -4.58 10.12 -6.59
N ALA A 117 -5.33 10.79 -7.47
CA ALA A 117 -6.50 10.17 -8.09
C ALA A 117 -6.08 8.96 -8.94
N ASN A 118 -6.86 7.86 -8.90
CA ASN A 118 -6.47 6.55 -9.43
C ASN A 118 -5.79 6.57 -10.82
N HIS A 119 -6.35 7.30 -11.79
CA HIS A 119 -5.76 7.37 -13.14
C HIS A 119 -4.34 7.97 -13.12
N ASN A 120 -4.15 9.07 -12.39
CA ASN A 120 -2.84 9.70 -12.23
C ASN A 120 -1.90 8.78 -11.44
N ALA A 121 -2.37 8.14 -10.37
CA ALA A 121 -1.55 7.25 -9.55
C ALA A 121 -0.89 6.13 -10.39
N PHE A 122 -1.68 5.46 -11.23
CA PHE A 122 -1.17 4.44 -12.15
C PHE A 122 -0.23 5.00 -13.22
N ASP A 123 -0.61 6.11 -13.87
CA ASP A 123 0.21 6.70 -14.93
C ASP A 123 1.57 7.18 -14.40
N LEU A 124 1.59 7.78 -13.20
CA LEU A 124 2.80 8.25 -12.54
C LEU A 124 3.71 7.09 -12.13
N LEU A 125 3.14 6.05 -11.52
CA LEU A 125 3.92 4.88 -11.14
C LEU A 125 4.50 4.18 -12.38
N ALA A 126 3.71 3.97 -13.43
CA ALA A 126 4.15 3.33 -14.68
C ALA A 126 5.21 4.16 -15.43
N LYS A 127 5.11 5.49 -15.41
CA LYS A 127 6.07 6.39 -16.06
C LYS A 127 7.38 6.49 -15.27
N TYR A 128 7.30 6.77 -13.97
CA TYR A 128 8.49 7.11 -13.18
C TYR A 128 9.22 5.90 -12.60
N SER A 129 8.59 4.73 -12.47
CA SER A 129 9.29 3.48 -12.07
C SER A 129 10.46 3.11 -12.99
N LYS A 130 10.42 3.52 -14.26
CA LYS A 130 11.51 3.29 -15.22
C LYS A 130 12.73 4.19 -14.96
N SER A 131 12.50 5.38 -14.43
CA SER A 131 13.50 6.45 -14.37
C SER A 131 13.93 6.81 -12.95
N HIS A 132 13.13 6.54 -11.93
CA HIS A 132 13.36 6.98 -10.55
C HIS A 132 13.10 5.83 -9.58
N LEU A 133 13.64 5.95 -8.37
CA LEU A 133 13.24 5.14 -7.23
C LEU A 133 11.89 5.67 -6.70
N VAL A 134 10.79 5.10 -7.21
CA VAL A 134 9.44 5.50 -6.82
C VAL A 134 8.69 4.35 -6.16
N PHE A 135 7.76 4.72 -5.28
CA PHE A 135 6.82 3.82 -4.63
C PHE A 135 5.48 4.55 -4.52
N ASN A 136 4.36 3.84 -4.65
CA ASN A 136 3.05 4.38 -4.29
C ASN A 136 2.45 3.48 -3.22
N ASP A 137 2.20 4.03 -2.03
CA ASP A 137 1.70 3.22 -0.91
C ASP A 137 0.25 2.77 -1.11
N ASP A 138 -0.58 3.58 -1.76
CA ASP A 138 -1.98 3.27 -2.04
C ASP A 138 -2.13 2.08 -3.00
N ILE A 139 -1.18 1.93 -3.94
CA ILE A 139 -1.07 0.75 -4.84
C ILE A 139 -0.28 -0.38 -4.17
N GLN A 140 1.01 -0.15 -3.98
CA GLN A 140 2.00 -1.19 -3.72
C GLN A 140 2.06 -1.55 -2.23
N GLY A 141 1.90 -0.55 -1.35
CA GLY A 141 1.83 -0.76 0.09
C GLY A 141 0.58 -1.52 0.49
N THR A 142 -0.58 -1.11 -0.03
CA THR A 142 -1.86 -1.80 0.16
C THR A 142 -1.80 -3.22 -0.37
N ALA A 143 -1.27 -3.43 -1.59
CA ALA A 143 -1.08 -4.77 -2.14
C ALA A 143 -0.22 -5.66 -1.23
N SER A 144 0.90 -5.11 -0.75
CA SER A 144 1.85 -5.86 0.07
C SER A 144 1.29 -6.21 1.45
N VAL A 145 0.60 -5.29 2.14
CA VAL A 145 0.02 -5.59 3.47
C VAL A 145 -1.12 -6.58 3.37
N VAL A 146 -1.94 -6.51 2.32
CA VAL A 146 -3.04 -7.46 2.12
C VAL A 146 -2.50 -8.84 1.78
N LEU A 147 -1.48 -8.93 0.92
CA LEU A 147 -0.82 -10.21 0.66
C LEU A 147 -0.22 -10.82 1.93
N ALA A 148 0.41 -10.01 2.79
CA ALA A 148 0.91 -10.48 4.08
C ALA A 148 -0.21 -11.03 4.98
N GLY A 149 -1.35 -10.33 5.05
CA GLY A 149 -2.54 -10.78 5.76
C GLY A 149 -3.08 -12.10 5.22
N LEU A 150 -3.10 -12.28 3.89
CA LEU A 150 -3.52 -13.53 3.25
C LEU A 150 -2.56 -14.68 3.57
N LEU A 151 -1.25 -14.46 3.45
CA LEU A 151 -0.23 -15.45 3.80
C LEU A 151 -0.35 -15.88 5.27
N ALA A 152 -0.56 -14.92 6.18
CA ALA A 152 -0.79 -15.20 7.60
C ALA A 152 -2.12 -15.93 7.86
N ALA A 153 -3.20 -15.53 7.19
CA ALA A 153 -4.50 -16.20 7.26
C ALA A 153 -4.40 -17.66 6.80
N LEU A 154 -3.71 -17.92 5.69
CA LEU A 154 -3.50 -19.26 5.15
C LEU A 154 -2.58 -20.11 6.02
N LYS A 155 -1.56 -19.51 6.65
CA LYS A 155 -0.77 -20.17 7.68
C LYS A 155 -1.62 -20.58 8.89
N MET A 156 -2.60 -19.76 9.27
CA MET A 156 -3.51 -20.04 10.38
C MET A 156 -4.54 -21.13 10.08
N ILE A 157 -5.10 -21.17 8.86
CA ILE A 157 -6.18 -22.12 8.51
C ILE A 157 -5.72 -23.35 7.73
N GLY A 158 -4.50 -23.33 7.20
CA GLY A 158 -3.95 -24.33 6.29
C GLY A 158 -4.25 -24.04 4.82
N GLY A 159 -3.42 -24.59 3.94
CA GLY A 159 -3.48 -24.37 2.48
C GLY A 159 -2.50 -23.30 1.98
N GLY A 160 -2.38 -23.18 0.66
CA GLY A 160 -1.59 -22.15 -0.01
C GLY A 160 -2.44 -21.18 -0.81
N LEU A 161 -1.83 -20.09 -1.29
CA LEU A 161 -2.50 -19.09 -2.15
C LEU A 161 -3.09 -19.74 -3.41
N VAL A 162 -2.35 -20.71 -3.96
CA VAL A 162 -2.68 -21.41 -5.19
C VAL A 162 -3.93 -22.29 -5.06
N ASP A 163 -4.34 -22.62 -3.84
CA ASP A 163 -5.53 -23.43 -3.56
C ASP A 163 -6.80 -22.59 -3.49
N GLN A 164 -6.65 -21.26 -3.48
CA GLN A 164 -7.75 -20.33 -3.23
C GLN A 164 -8.41 -19.84 -4.52
N THR A 165 -9.66 -19.41 -4.39
CA THR A 165 -10.37 -18.60 -5.39
C THR A 165 -10.72 -17.26 -4.75
N TYR A 166 -10.30 -16.17 -5.38
CA TYR A 166 -10.40 -14.82 -4.85
C TYR A 166 -11.52 -14.05 -5.53
N LEU A 167 -12.35 -13.37 -4.74
CA LEU A 167 -13.34 -12.43 -5.24
C LEU A 167 -13.15 -11.06 -4.59
N PHE A 168 -13.08 -10.03 -5.42
CA PHE A 168 -12.93 -8.64 -4.99
C PHE A 168 -14.22 -7.86 -5.27
N LEU A 169 -14.68 -7.09 -4.28
CA LEU A 169 -15.62 -6.00 -4.52
C LEU A 169 -14.84 -4.68 -4.61
N GLY A 170 -14.79 -4.09 -5.80
CA GLY A 170 -14.04 -2.88 -6.09
C GLY A 170 -12.81 -3.18 -6.94
N ALA A 171 -12.89 -2.85 -8.23
CA ALA A 171 -11.79 -3.00 -9.20
C ALA A 171 -11.04 -1.67 -9.43
N GLY A 172 -10.74 -0.96 -8.35
CA GLY A 172 -9.98 0.29 -8.35
C GLY A 172 -8.49 0.07 -8.17
N GLU A 173 -7.79 1.11 -7.70
CA GLU A 173 -6.34 1.11 -7.47
C GLU A 173 -5.88 -0.02 -6.54
N ALA A 174 -6.41 -0.03 -5.32
CA ALA A 174 -6.13 -1.06 -4.32
C ALA A 174 -6.51 -2.46 -4.83
N GLY A 175 -7.74 -2.65 -5.33
CA GLY A 175 -8.25 -3.95 -5.76
C GLY A 175 -7.39 -4.62 -6.82
N THR A 176 -7.04 -3.89 -7.90
CA THR A 176 -6.19 -4.45 -8.96
C THR A 176 -4.73 -4.60 -8.54
N GLY A 177 -4.22 -3.69 -7.70
CA GLY A 177 -2.85 -3.80 -7.16
C GLY A 177 -2.67 -5.05 -6.29
N ILE A 178 -3.62 -5.30 -5.39
CA ILE A 178 -3.65 -6.52 -4.56
C ILE A 178 -3.77 -7.76 -5.46
N ALA A 179 -4.71 -7.76 -6.40
CA ALA A 179 -4.95 -8.90 -7.30
C ALA A 179 -3.70 -9.26 -8.12
N GLU A 180 -2.98 -8.26 -8.63
CA GLU A 180 -1.75 -8.47 -9.39
C GLU A 180 -0.64 -9.05 -8.52
N LEU A 181 -0.48 -8.54 -7.28
CA LEU A 181 0.55 -9.03 -6.37
C LEU A 181 0.26 -10.47 -5.89
N ILE A 182 -1.00 -10.83 -5.67
CA ILE A 182 -1.42 -12.22 -5.39
C ILE A 182 -1.08 -13.12 -6.58
N ALA A 183 -1.41 -12.71 -7.81
CA ALA A 183 -1.10 -13.49 -9.02
C ALA A 183 0.41 -13.68 -9.20
N LEU A 184 1.20 -12.64 -8.94
CA LEU A 184 2.66 -12.70 -9.00
C LEU A 184 3.21 -13.68 -7.96
N GLU A 185 2.75 -13.60 -6.71
CA GLU A 185 3.17 -14.52 -5.65
C GLU A 185 2.83 -15.97 -6.04
N MET A 186 1.60 -16.25 -6.48
CA MET A 186 1.21 -17.58 -6.96
C MET A 186 2.11 -18.09 -8.09
N SER A 187 2.49 -17.22 -9.02
CA SER A 187 3.40 -17.56 -10.13
C SER A 187 4.78 -17.97 -9.64
N LYS A 188 5.33 -17.29 -8.61
CA LYS A 188 6.62 -17.62 -8.01
C LYS A 188 6.62 -18.99 -7.32
N HIS A 189 5.50 -19.41 -6.72
CA HIS A 189 5.39 -20.70 -6.02
C HIS A 189 5.04 -21.89 -6.93
N THR A 190 4.44 -21.64 -8.11
CA THR A 190 3.94 -22.71 -9.01
C THR A 190 4.72 -22.87 -10.30
N GLU A 191 5.63 -21.93 -10.62
CA GLU A 191 6.26 -21.80 -11.93
C GLU A 191 5.26 -21.59 -13.10
N LEU A 192 3.97 -21.39 -12.80
CA LEU A 192 2.98 -21.04 -13.80
C LEU A 192 3.15 -19.57 -14.23
N PRO A 193 2.88 -19.24 -15.51
CA PRO A 193 2.78 -17.85 -15.93
C PRO A 193 1.78 -17.05 -15.07
N VAL A 194 2.06 -15.77 -14.80
CA VAL A 194 1.19 -14.89 -14.01
C VAL A 194 -0.24 -14.84 -14.59
N ASP A 195 -0.37 -14.86 -15.91
CA ASP A 195 -1.67 -14.88 -16.60
C ASP A 195 -2.53 -16.10 -16.21
N ASP A 196 -1.91 -17.26 -15.98
CA ASP A 196 -2.62 -18.46 -15.51
C ASP A 196 -3.02 -18.33 -14.04
N CYS A 197 -2.20 -17.66 -13.23
CA CYS A 197 -2.50 -17.38 -11.83
C CYS A 197 -3.68 -16.40 -11.68
N ARG A 198 -3.86 -15.44 -12.62
CA ARG A 198 -5.00 -14.52 -12.60
C ARG A 198 -6.35 -15.20 -12.78
N LYS A 199 -6.42 -16.41 -13.36
CA LYS A 199 -7.68 -17.14 -13.62
C LYS A 199 -8.49 -17.48 -12.36
N LYS A 200 -7.85 -17.50 -11.19
CA LYS A 200 -8.52 -17.71 -9.89
C LYS A 200 -8.94 -16.42 -9.21
N ILE A 201 -8.71 -15.27 -9.84
CA ILE A 201 -8.93 -13.95 -9.25
C ILE A 201 -10.03 -13.22 -10.03
N TRP A 202 -11.11 -12.92 -9.34
CA TRP A 202 -12.32 -12.32 -9.88
C TRP A 202 -12.57 -10.96 -9.25
N LEU A 203 -12.99 -9.99 -10.05
CA LEU A 203 -13.23 -8.62 -9.59
C LEU A 203 -14.63 -8.17 -9.99
N VAL A 204 -15.31 -7.47 -9.09
CA VAL A 204 -16.61 -6.84 -9.30
C VAL A 204 -16.43 -5.33 -9.23
N ASP A 205 -16.90 -4.59 -10.24
CA ASP A 205 -16.95 -3.12 -10.22
C ASP A 205 -18.38 -2.60 -10.15
N SER A 206 -18.56 -1.28 -10.28
CA SER A 206 -19.89 -0.64 -10.20
C SER A 206 -20.90 -1.12 -11.25
N LYS A 207 -20.46 -1.87 -12.27
CA LYS A 207 -21.34 -2.46 -13.29
C LYS A 207 -21.43 -4.00 -13.19
N GLY A 208 -20.87 -4.61 -12.15
CA GLY A 208 -20.89 -6.06 -11.93
C GLY A 208 -19.54 -6.75 -12.16
N LEU A 209 -19.56 -8.07 -12.32
CA LEU A 209 -18.37 -8.91 -12.51
C LEU A 209 -17.60 -8.52 -13.78
N LEU A 210 -16.28 -8.45 -13.68
CA LEU A 210 -15.39 -8.26 -14.82
C LEU A 210 -15.31 -9.57 -15.62
N VAL A 211 -15.78 -9.53 -16.86
CA VAL A 211 -15.83 -10.70 -17.75
C VAL A 211 -15.43 -10.30 -19.18
N GLU A 212 -15.02 -11.30 -19.98
CA GLU A 212 -14.50 -11.11 -21.34
C GLU A 212 -15.45 -10.30 -22.23
N SER A 213 -16.78 -10.50 -22.12
CA SER A 213 -17.79 -9.74 -22.89
C SER A 213 -17.73 -8.23 -22.66
N ARG A 214 -17.21 -7.78 -21.51
CA ARG A 214 -17.12 -6.35 -21.14
C ARG A 214 -15.79 -5.72 -21.49
N LYS A 215 -14.79 -6.49 -21.93
CA LYS A 215 -13.36 -6.12 -22.00
C LYS A 215 -13.05 -4.85 -22.81
N GLU A 216 -13.80 -4.59 -23.87
CA GLU A 216 -13.63 -3.38 -24.70
C GLU A 216 -14.00 -2.09 -23.93
N SER A 217 -14.95 -2.18 -23.01
CA SER A 217 -15.38 -1.04 -22.18
C SER A 217 -14.55 -0.84 -20.90
N LEU A 218 -13.63 -1.77 -20.61
CA LEU A 218 -12.82 -1.74 -19.41
C LEU A 218 -11.56 -0.90 -19.59
N GLN A 219 -11.18 -0.22 -18.51
CA GLN A 219 -9.87 0.43 -18.40
C GLN A 219 -8.77 -0.62 -18.52
N HIS A 220 -7.60 -0.25 -19.05
CA HIS A 220 -6.52 -1.19 -19.38
C HIS A 220 -6.13 -2.09 -18.19
N PHE A 221 -5.99 -1.53 -17.00
CA PHE A 221 -5.59 -2.25 -15.78
C PHE A 221 -6.64 -3.27 -15.27
N LYS A 222 -7.89 -3.21 -15.76
CA LYS A 222 -8.96 -4.18 -15.44
C LYS A 222 -8.99 -5.37 -16.40
N LYS A 223 -8.51 -5.18 -17.64
CA LYS A 223 -8.61 -6.18 -18.72
C LYS A 223 -7.95 -7.54 -18.37
N PRO A 224 -6.82 -7.61 -17.63
CA PRO A 224 -6.21 -8.89 -17.27
C PRO A 224 -7.07 -9.80 -16.36
N PHE A 225 -8.10 -9.25 -15.72
CA PHE A 225 -9.00 -9.97 -14.81
C PHE A 225 -10.40 -10.22 -15.41
N ALA A 226 -10.59 -9.88 -16.69
CA ALA A 226 -11.84 -10.11 -17.40
C ALA A 226 -11.80 -11.51 -18.03
N HIS A 227 -12.24 -12.52 -17.28
CA HIS A 227 -12.23 -13.91 -17.71
C HIS A 227 -13.52 -14.29 -18.44
N GLU A 228 -13.53 -15.44 -19.12
CA GLU A 228 -14.77 -16.00 -19.68
C GLU A 228 -15.71 -16.43 -18.55
N HIS A 229 -16.85 -15.75 -18.45
CA HIS A 229 -17.93 -16.05 -17.51
C HIS A 229 -19.21 -15.28 -17.94
N GLU A 230 -20.37 -15.70 -17.47
CA GLU A 230 -21.61 -14.92 -17.61
C GLU A 230 -21.53 -13.58 -16.86
N GLU A 231 -22.22 -12.57 -17.39
CA GLU A 231 -22.33 -11.27 -16.73
C GLU A 231 -23.20 -11.38 -15.47
N LEU A 232 -22.60 -11.12 -14.31
CA LEU A 232 -23.28 -11.06 -13.03
C LEU A 232 -23.30 -9.62 -12.54
N LYS A 233 -24.46 -9.15 -12.08
CA LYS A 233 -24.68 -7.72 -11.75
C LYS A 233 -24.38 -7.42 -10.30
N THR A 234 -24.59 -8.39 -9.41
CA THR A 234 -24.47 -8.20 -7.97
C THR A 234 -23.32 -9.01 -7.37
N LEU A 235 -22.83 -8.56 -6.21
CA LEU A 235 -21.83 -9.32 -5.46
C LEU A 235 -22.34 -10.69 -5.03
N LEU A 236 -23.61 -10.78 -4.58
CA LEU A 236 -24.18 -12.03 -4.11
C LEU A 236 -24.26 -13.09 -5.24
N GLU A 237 -24.68 -12.69 -6.44
CA GLU A 237 -24.65 -13.55 -7.63
C GLU A 237 -23.22 -14.04 -7.91
N ALA A 238 -22.23 -13.14 -7.85
CA ALA A 238 -20.83 -13.50 -8.05
C ALA A 238 -20.32 -14.48 -6.98
N VAL A 239 -20.66 -14.27 -5.70
CA VAL A 239 -20.29 -15.18 -4.60
C VAL A 239 -20.92 -16.56 -4.80
N GLN A 240 -22.19 -16.63 -5.18
CA GLN A 240 -22.90 -17.90 -5.39
C GLN A 240 -22.39 -18.68 -6.60
N SER A 241 -22.04 -17.98 -7.67
CA SER A 241 -21.56 -18.59 -8.93
C SER A 241 -20.09 -18.99 -8.84
N ILE A 242 -19.21 -18.07 -8.40
CA ILE A 242 -17.76 -18.29 -8.32
C ILE A 242 -17.36 -19.16 -7.13
N LYS A 243 -18.12 -19.11 -6.02
CA LYS A 243 -17.83 -19.79 -4.75
C LYS A 243 -16.40 -19.50 -4.24
N PRO A 244 -16.03 -18.23 -4.03
CA PRO A 244 -14.68 -17.86 -3.63
C PRO A 244 -14.37 -18.32 -2.19
N THR A 245 -13.11 -18.67 -1.94
CA THR A 245 -12.63 -18.98 -0.58
C THR A 245 -12.18 -17.70 0.16
N VAL A 246 -11.82 -16.67 -0.62
CA VAL A 246 -11.35 -15.37 -0.13
C VAL A 246 -12.21 -14.26 -0.74
N LEU A 247 -12.80 -13.42 0.11
CA LEU A 247 -13.57 -12.24 -0.27
C LEU A 247 -12.89 -10.97 0.22
N ILE A 248 -12.56 -10.04 -0.69
CA ILE A 248 -11.82 -8.81 -0.38
C ILE A 248 -12.62 -7.58 -0.84
N GLY A 249 -12.85 -6.63 0.05
CA GLY A 249 -13.58 -5.40 -0.18
C GLY A 249 -12.62 -4.22 -0.31
N THR A 250 -12.64 -3.56 -1.46
CA THR A 250 -11.86 -2.35 -1.78
C THR A 250 -12.72 -1.36 -2.58
N SER A 251 -14.00 -1.27 -2.22
CA SER A 251 -15.02 -0.57 -3.01
C SER A 251 -15.17 0.91 -2.65
N GLY A 252 -14.81 1.28 -1.43
CA GLY A 252 -15.16 2.56 -0.82
C GLY A 252 -16.64 2.69 -0.47
N VAL A 253 -17.42 1.61 -0.47
CA VAL A 253 -18.87 1.65 -0.18
C VAL A 253 -19.20 0.71 0.97
N GLY A 254 -19.66 1.31 2.08
CA GLY A 254 -19.97 0.57 3.30
C GLY A 254 -21.21 -0.31 3.20
N LYS A 255 -21.26 -1.36 4.04
CA LYS A 255 -22.39 -2.30 4.17
C LYS A 255 -22.75 -3.07 2.89
N THR A 256 -21.74 -3.35 2.06
CA THR A 256 -21.90 -4.11 0.81
C THR A 256 -21.64 -5.60 0.97
N PHE A 257 -20.92 -6.02 2.02
CA PHE A 257 -20.87 -7.42 2.44
C PHE A 257 -22.06 -7.67 3.36
N THR A 258 -23.24 -7.89 2.76
CA THR A 258 -24.48 -8.11 3.50
C THR A 258 -24.49 -9.44 4.24
N GLN A 259 -25.48 -9.66 5.10
CA GLN A 259 -25.68 -10.93 5.79
C GLN A 259 -25.75 -12.11 4.81
N GLU A 260 -26.49 -11.96 3.72
CA GLU A 260 -26.64 -12.99 2.69
C GLU A 260 -25.30 -13.31 2.01
N VAL A 261 -24.44 -12.30 1.82
CA VAL A 261 -23.10 -12.49 1.26
C VAL A 261 -22.21 -13.28 2.21
N ILE A 262 -22.17 -12.92 3.50
CA ILE A 262 -21.32 -13.58 4.50
C ILE A 262 -21.83 -15.00 4.80
N GLU A 263 -23.14 -15.19 4.92
CA GLU A 263 -23.73 -16.52 5.09
C GLU A 263 -23.49 -17.40 3.87
N ALA A 264 -23.55 -16.84 2.64
CA ALA A 264 -23.18 -17.57 1.44
C ALA A 264 -21.71 -18.00 1.50
N MET A 265 -20.78 -17.09 1.81
CA MET A 265 -19.36 -17.41 2.00
C MET A 265 -19.14 -18.54 3.02
N ALA A 266 -19.83 -18.49 4.16
CA ALA A 266 -19.72 -19.50 5.22
C ALA A 266 -20.44 -20.83 4.88
N SER A 267 -21.33 -20.86 3.89
CA SER A 267 -22.07 -22.07 3.53
C SER A 267 -21.22 -23.10 2.77
N PHE A 268 -20.19 -22.66 2.06
CA PHE A 268 -19.30 -23.51 1.26
C PHE A 268 -17.82 -23.42 1.65
N ASN A 269 -17.47 -22.58 2.63
CA ASN A 269 -16.13 -22.54 3.23
C ASN A 269 -16.22 -22.81 4.74
N GLU A 270 -15.43 -23.74 5.26
CA GLU A 270 -15.36 -23.98 6.71
C GLU A 270 -14.79 -22.77 7.47
N LYS A 271 -13.84 -22.05 6.86
CA LYS A 271 -13.23 -20.83 7.39
C LYS A 271 -13.10 -19.79 6.27
N PRO A 272 -14.17 -19.04 5.93
CA PRO A 272 -14.10 -18.04 4.87
C PRO A 272 -13.13 -16.92 5.27
N VAL A 273 -12.25 -16.51 4.36
CA VAL A 273 -11.38 -15.34 4.56
C VAL A 273 -12.12 -14.11 4.05
N ILE A 274 -12.39 -13.14 4.94
CA ILE A 274 -13.18 -11.95 4.64
C ILE A 274 -12.41 -10.71 5.03
N PHE A 275 -11.95 -9.95 4.04
CA PHE A 275 -11.20 -8.71 4.24
C PHE A 275 -12.06 -7.50 3.83
N SER A 276 -12.37 -6.61 4.78
CA SER A 276 -13.21 -5.43 4.59
C SER A 276 -12.36 -4.15 4.66
N LEU A 277 -11.74 -3.77 3.55
CA LEU A 277 -10.57 -2.88 3.55
C LEU A 277 -10.90 -1.40 3.32
N SER A 278 -12.15 -1.08 2.99
CA SER A 278 -12.55 0.31 2.75
C SER A 278 -12.47 1.16 4.02
N ASN A 279 -11.98 2.40 3.85
CA ASN A 279 -11.75 3.36 4.92
C ASN A 279 -12.59 4.64 4.75
N PRO A 280 -12.98 5.34 5.84
CA PRO A 280 -12.88 4.92 7.25
C PRO A 280 -13.91 3.82 7.60
N THR A 281 -14.11 3.49 8.88
CA THR A 281 -15.06 2.44 9.34
C THR A 281 -16.47 2.58 8.75
N SER A 282 -16.95 3.80 8.49
CA SER A 282 -18.26 4.03 7.85
C SER A 282 -18.35 3.57 6.39
N HIS A 283 -17.21 3.34 5.74
CA HIS A 283 -17.11 2.85 4.37
C HIS A 283 -16.71 1.36 4.32
N SER A 284 -16.46 0.73 5.47
CA SER A 284 -16.15 -0.70 5.57
C SER A 284 -17.29 -1.54 4.99
N GLU A 285 -16.96 -2.49 4.12
CA GLU A 285 -17.93 -3.39 3.47
C GLU A 285 -18.81 -4.14 4.48
N CYS A 286 -18.24 -4.55 5.61
CA CYS A 286 -18.94 -4.95 6.83
C CYS A 286 -18.11 -4.60 8.08
N THR A 287 -18.72 -4.70 9.26
CA THR A 287 -18.02 -4.62 10.54
C THR A 287 -17.46 -5.98 10.97
N ALA A 288 -16.54 -5.98 11.94
CA ALA A 288 -16.06 -7.22 12.55
C ALA A 288 -17.19 -8.02 13.22
N GLU A 289 -18.11 -7.34 13.92
CA GLU A 289 -19.25 -7.97 14.59
C GLU A 289 -20.17 -8.69 13.60
N GLU A 290 -20.47 -8.03 12.48
CA GLU A 290 -21.26 -8.62 11.37
C GLU A 290 -20.53 -9.82 10.75
N ALA A 291 -19.24 -9.70 10.47
CA ALA A 291 -18.44 -10.79 9.89
C ALA A 291 -18.42 -12.04 10.79
N TYR A 292 -18.18 -11.89 12.09
CA TYR A 292 -18.16 -13.02 13.02
C TYR A 292 -19.58 -13.56 13.27
N THR A 293 -20.58 -12.70 13.45
CA THR A 293 -21.95 -13.15 13.74
C THR A 293 -22.55 -13.93 12.57
N TRP A 294 -22.46 -13.39 11.35
CA TRP A 294 -23.06 -14.00 10.17
C TRP A 294 -22.29 -15.24 9.67
N SER A 295 -21.01 -15.37 10.02
CA SER A 295 -20.21 -16.57 9.75
C SER A 295 -20.22 -17.60 10.89
N LYS A 296 -20.96 -17.35 11.98
CA LYS A 296 -20.95 -18.19 13.18
C LYS A 296 -19.55 -18.38 13.80
N GLY A 297 -18.78 -17.30 13.83
CA GLY A 297 -17.44 -17.25 14.41
C GLY A 297 -16.36 -17.97 13.59
N THR A 298 -16.66 -18.38 12.35
CA THR A 298 -15.72 -19.14 11.50
C THR A 298 -14.86 -18.27 10.58
N ALA A 299 -15.29 -17.04 10.30
CA ALA A 299 -14.56 -16.15 9.40
C ALA A 299 -13.17 -15.78 9.95
N VAL A 300 -12.19 -15.77 9.04
CA VAL A 300 -10.91 -15.08 9.25
C VAL A 300 -11.08 -13.67 8.74
N PHE A 301 -11.17 -12.72 9.67
CA PHE A 301 -11.52 -11.34 9.36
C PHE A 301 -10.36 -10.36 9.55
N ALA A 302 -10.22 -9.45 8.60
CA ALA A 302 -9.41 -8.25 8.75
C ALA A 302 -10.07 -7.04 8.09
N SER A 303 -9.76 -5.84 8.57
CA SER A 303 -10.34 -4.61 8.07
C SER A 303 -9.30 -3.53 7.77
N GLY A 304 -9.65 -2.55 6.94
CA GLY A 304 -8.79 -1.40 6.67
C GLY A 304 -8.70 -0.45 7.87
N SER A 305 -9.84 -0.23 8.52
CA SER A 305 -9.98 0.60 9.72
C SER A 305 -10.10 -0.28 10.98
N PRO A 306 -9.70 0.22 12.16
CA PRO A 306 -9.77 -0.57 13.40
C PRO A 306 -11.22 -0.80 13.83
N PHE A 307 -11.49 -1.98 14.37
CA PHE A 307 -12.71 -2.33 15.09
C PHE A 307 -12.39 -2.83 16.49
N ASP A 308 -13.31 -2.65 17.42
CA ASP A 308 -13.19 -3.17 18.78
C ASP A 308 -13.22 -4.71 18.78
N PRO A 309 -12.66 -5.37 19.81
CA PRO A 309 -12.81 -6.80 20.01
C PRO A 309 -14.29 -7.22 20.06
N VAL A 310 -14.59 -8.40 19.51
CA VAL A 310 -15.95 -8.95 19.42
C VAL A 310 -16.06 -10.21 20.27
N GLU A 311 -17.05 -10.27 21.15
CA GLU A 311 -17.41 -11.49 21.88
C GLU A 311 -18.46 -12.27 21.08
N TYR A 312 -18.16 -13.51 20.69
CA TYR A 312 -19.11 -14.39 20.01
C TYR A 312 -19.05 -15.79 20.65
N GLU A 313 -20.19 -16.28 21.16
CA GLU A 313 -20.34 -17.59 21.82
C GLU A 313 -19.27 -17.89 22.89
N GLY A 314 -18.89 -16.88 23.69
CA GLY A 314 -17.92 -17.02 24.78
C GLY A 314 -16.46 -17.02 24.34
N LYS A 315 -16.18 -16.67 23.08
CA LYS A 315 -14.84 -16.44 22.55
C LYS A 315 -14.67 -14.97 22.15
N THR A 316 -13.58 -14.36 22.60
CA THR A 316 -13.13 -13.04 22.16
C THR A 316 -12.37 -13.13 20.85
N TYR A 317 -12.79 -12.36 19.85
CA TYR A 317 -12.09 -12.18 18.57
C TYR A 317 -11.52 -10.78 18.50
N VAL A 318 -10.21 -10.66 18.23
CA VAL A 318 -9.57 -9.36 18.01
C VAL A 318 -9.32 -9.22 16.51
N PRO A 319 -10.09 -8.41 15.77
CA PRO A 319 -9.94 -8.30 14.32
C PRO A 319 -8.62 -7.63 13.95
N GLY A 320 -7.91 -8.21 12.98
CA GLY A 320 -6.69 -7.63 12.44
C GLY A 320 -6.97 -6.37 11.60
N GLN A 321 -6.04 -5.42 11.60
CA GLN A 321 -6.09 -4.26 10.72
C GLN A 321 -5.05 -4.39 9.59
N SER A 322 -5.50 -4.38 8.34
CA SER A 322 -4.65 -4.33 7.15
C SER A 322 -4.11 -2.91 6.93
N ASN A 323 -3.27 -2.45 7.85
CA ASN A 323 -2.75 -1.10 7.85
C ASN A 323 -1.39 -1.03 7.13
N ASN A 324 -1.28 -0.24 6.06
CA ASN A 324 -0.04 -0.08 5.30
C ASN A 324 1.16 0.34 6.17
N ALA A 325 0.91 0.92 7.36
CA ALA A 325 1.94 1.23 8.36
C ALA A 325 2.73 0.00 8.87
N TYR A 326 2.29 -1.23 8.60
CA TYR A 326 3.14 -2.40 8.78
C TYR A 326 4.25 -2.50 7.74
N VAL A 327 4.00 -2.06 6.50
CA VAL A 327 4.87 -2.31 5.35
C VAL A 327 5.77 -1.12 5.04
N PHE A 328 5.20 0.05 4.71
CA PHE A 328 5.98 1.15 4.13
C PHE A 328 7.17 1.60 4.99
N PRO A 329 7.11 1.64 6.34
CA PRO A 329 8.24 2.11 7.13
C PRO A 329 9.47 1.19 6.98
N GLY A 330 9.25 -0.14 7.08
CA GLY A 330 10.30 -1.13 6.88
C GLY A 330 10.74 -1.22 5.41
N PHE A 331 9.80 -1.12 4.47
CA PHE A 331 10.09 -1.15 3.04
C PHE A 331 11.01 0.00 2.63
N GLY A 332 10.63 1.24 2.97
CA GLY A 332 11.45 2.41 2.66
C GLY A 332 12.78 2.40 3.40
N LEU A 333 12.84 1.90 4.65
CA LEU A 333 14.13 1.67 5.31
C LEU A 333 15.00 0.69 4.51
N GLY A 334 14.47 -0.46 4.09
CA GLY A 334 15.18 -1.47 3.30
C GLY A 334 15.76 -0.92 2.00
N VAL A 335 14.96 -0.12 1.28
CA VAL A 335 15.37 0.62 0.08
C VAL A 335 16.50 1.59 0.39
N VAL A 336 16.39 2.38 1.46
CA VAL A 336 17.40 3.38 1.84
C VAL A 336 18.71 2.73 2.29
N ILE A 337 18.66 1.70 3.12
CA ILE A 337 19.86 1.07 3.70
C ILE A 337 20.64 0.23 2.71
N SER A 338 19.99 -0.32 1.68
CA SER A 338 20.65 -0.99 0.54
C SER A 338 21.12 0.00 -0.53
N GLY A 339 20.63 1.24 -0.48
CA GLY A 339 20.83 2.22 -1.55
C GLY A 339 20.27 1.71 -2.88
N ALA A 340 19.10 1.08 -2.85
CA ALA A 340 18.43 0.62 -4.06
C ALA A 340 18.18 1.79 -5.02
N ILE A 341 18.22 1.53 -6.32
CA ILE A 341 17.95 2.55 -7.36
C ILE A 341 16.58 2.40 -8.01
N ARG A 342 15.91 1.27 -7.80
CA ARG A 342 14.55 0.97 -8.29
C ARG A 342 13.81 0.11 -7.28
N VAL A 343 12.49 0.27 -7.24
CA VAL A 343 11.58 -0.69 -6.64
C VAL A 343 11.25 -1.76 -7.68
N HIS A 344 11.24 -3.02 -7.25
CA HIS A 344 10.83 -4.17 -8.05
C HIS A 344 9.77 -4.96 -7.27
N ASP A 345 8.82 -5.60 -7.97
CA ASP A 345 7.70 -6.28 -7.31
C ASP A 345 8.14 -7.40 -6.37
N ASP A 346 9.20 -8.15 -6.70
CA ASP A 346 9.84 -9.11 -5.79
C ASP A 346 10.26 -8.50 -4.42
N MET A 347 10.49 -7.18 -4.32
CA MET A 347 10.72 -6.52 -3.02
C MET A 347 9.43 -6.38 -2.22
N LEU A 348 8.28 -6.16 -2.89
CA LEU A 348 6.96 -6.11 -2.27
C LEU A 348 6.58 -7.49 -1.73
N LEU A 349 6.85 -8.55 -2.50
CA LEU A 349 6.67 -9.93 -2.06
C LEU A 349 7.52 -10.22 -0.82
N ALA A 350 8.81 -9.87 -0.87
CA ALA A 350 9.71 -10.04 0.27
C ALA A 350 9.25 -9.27 1.53
N ALA A 351 8.64 -8.10 1.36
CA ALA A 351 8.04 -7.37 2.47
C ALA A 351 6.77 -8.05 3.02
N SER A 352 5.92 -8.59 2.14
CA SER A 352 4.72 -9.34 2.50
C SER A 352 5.06 -10.61 3.27
N GLU A 353 6.01 -11.40 2.76
CA GLU A 353 6.53 -12.61 3.41
C GLU A 353 7.12 -12.28 4.79
N ALA A 354 7.96 -11.25 4.88
CA ALA A 354 8.57 -10.83 6.14
C ALA A 354 7.52 -10.45 7.20
N LEU A 355 6.47 -9.72 6.80
CA LEU A 355 5.39 -9.38 7.71
C LEU A 355 4.57 -10.61 8.14
N ALA A 356 4.27 -11.52 7.21
CA ALA A 356 3.54 -12.76 7.51
C ALA A 356 4.36 -13.70 8.43
N GLU A 357 5.69 -13.71 8.32
CA GLU A 357 6.60 -14.48 9.18
C GLU A 357 6.55 -13.99 10.66
N GLU A 358 6.28 -12.70 10.89
CA GLU A 358 6.16 -12.13 12.24
C GLU A 358 4.84 -12.49 12.95
N ALA A 359 3.83 -13.01 12.23
CA ALA A 359 2.62 -13.54 12.83
C ALA A 359 2.89 -14.91 13.49
N THR A 360 2.72 -14.95 14.81
CA THR A 360 3.02 -16.09 15.67
C THR A 360 1.78 -16.93 15.97
N GLN A 361 1.98 -18.16 16.48
CA GLN A 361 0.87 -18.99 16.95
C GLN A 361 0.04 -18.29 18.04
N GLU A 362 0.68 -17.53 18.93
CA GLU A 362 -0.03 -16.75 19.96
C GLU A 362 -0.97 -15.69 19.34
N ASN A 363 -0.62 -15.13 18.18
CA ASN A 363 -1.49 -14.22 17.45
C ASN A 363 -2.68 -14.98 16.86
N PHE A 364 -2.42 -16.11 16.20
CA PHE A 364 -3.45 -16.95 15.58
C PHE A 364 -4.46 -17.52 16.59
N ASP A 365 -4.00 -17.91 17.78
CA ASP A 365 -4.87 -18.40 18.85
C ASP A 365 -5.88 -17.33 19.31
N LYS A 366 -5.55 -16.04 19.12
CA LYS A 366 -6.43 -14.88 19.36
C LYS A 366 -7.20 -14.41 18.11
N GLY A 367 -7.06 -15.11 16.99
CA GLY A 367 -7.66 -14.74 15.69
C GLY A 367 -6.93 -13.61 14.94
N LEU A 368 -5.72 -13.22 15.39
CA LEU A 368 -4.95 -12.14 14.79
C LEU A 368 -4.07 -12.65 13.66
N ILE A 369 -4.31 -12.16 12.44
CA ILE A 369 -3.45 -12.42 11.28
C ILE A 369 -2.32 -11.40 11.11
N PHE A 370 -2.33 -10.31 11.90
CA PHE A 370 -1.24 -9.34 11.96
C PHE A 370 -0.65 -9.29 13.37
N PRO A 371 0.69 -9.20 13.53
CA PRO A 371 1.32 -9.01 14.83
C PRO A 371 0.99 -7.64 15.42
N PRO A 372 1.05 -7.43 16.74
CA PRO A 372 0.72 -6.15 17.36
C PRO A 372 1.74 -5.05 17.01
N PHE A 373 1.25 -3.80 16.86
CA PHE A 373 2.07 -2.61 16.63
C PHE A 373 3.10 -2.32 17.74
N THR A 374 2.97 -2.91 18.94
CA THR A 374 3.98 -2.78 20.00
C THR A 374 5.37 -3.27 19.56
N ASN A 375 5.44 -4.17 18.58
CA ASN A 375 6.67 -4.70 18.00
C ASN A 375 7.05 -4.07 16.65
N ILE A 376 6.40 -2.97 16.24
CA ILE A 376 6.49 -2.43 14.87
C ILE A 376 7.90 -2.07 14.40
N ARG A 377 8.80 -1.64 15.29
CA ARG A 377 10.19 -1.35 14.91
C ARG A 377 10.97 -2.62 14.58
N LYS A 378 10.75 -3.70 15.33
CA LYS A 378 11.33 -5.01 15.04
C LYS A 378 10.79 -5.56 13.71
N ILE A 379 9.48 -5.46 13.50
CA ILE A 379 8.82 -5.84 12.23
C ILE A 379 9.42 -5.03 11.07
N SER A 380 9.58 -3.71 11.24
CA SER A 380 10.19 -2.85 10.23
C SER A 380 11.64 -3.24 9.92
N ALA A 381 12.43 -3.67 10.92
CA ALA A 381 13.80 -4.15 10.69
C ALA A 381 13.81 -5.48 9.92
N SER A 382 12.86 -6.38 10.22
CA SER A 382 12.67 -7.66 9.51
C SER A 382 12.33 -7.44 8.04
N ILE A 383 11.33 -6.58 7.77
CA ILE A 383 10.95 -6.17 6.41
C ILE A 383 12.13 -5.48 5.71
N ALA A 384 12.79 -4.53 6.35
CA ALA A 384 13.92 -3.80 5.77
C ALA A 384 15.06 -4.75 5.37
N ALA A 385 15.35 -5.77 6.18
CA ALA A 385 16.37 -6.76 5.89
C ALA A 385 16.02 -7.59 4.66
N LYS A 386 14.76 -8.06 4.54
CA LYS A 386 14.30 -8.88 3.41
C LYS A 386 14.19 -8.07 2.11
N VAL A 387 13.70 -6.83 2.18
CA VAL A 387 13.70 -5.89 1.06
C VAL A 387 15.12 -5.56 0.60
N ALA A 388 16.02 -5.25 1.53
CA ALA A 388 17.43 -4.99 1.21
C ALA A 388 18.09 -6.24 0.60
N ALA A 389 17.85 -7.42 1.15
CA ALA A 389 18.35 -8.69 0.59
C ALA A 389 17.92 -8.84 -0.87
N LYS A 390 16.62 -8.62 -1.16
CA LYS A 390 16.11 -8.70 -2.52
C LYS A 390 16.73 -7.66 -3.45
N ALA A 391 17.00 -6.45 -2.95
CA ALA A 391 17.72 -5.44 -3.73
C ALA A 391 19.14 -5.87 -4.12
N TYR A 392 19.86 -6.56 -3.23
CA TYR A 392 21.17 -7.16 -3.58
C TYR A 392 21.02 -8.29 -4.59
N ASP A 393 20.07 -9.20 -4.38
CA ASP A 393 19.86 -10.37 -5.24
C ASP A 393 19.51 -9.95 -6.68
N LEU A 394 18.76 -8.86 -6.85
CA LEU A 394 18.37 -8.30 -8.14
C LEU A 394 19.44 -7.37 -8.77
N GLY A 395 20.57 -7.14 -8.09
CA GLY A 395 21.59 -6.19 -8.56
C GLY A 395 21.14 -4.72 -8.57
N LEU A 396 20.10 -4.38 -7.79
CA LEU A 396 19.54 -3.03 -7.68
C LEU A 396 20.14 -2.23 -6.52
N ALA A 397 20.80 -2.89 -5.57
CA ALA A 397 21.48 -2.26 -4.43
C ALA A 397 22.81 -1.61 -4.86
N SER A 398 23.06 -0.39 -4.38
CA SER A 398 24.29 0.36 -4.68
C SER A 398 25.25 0.53 -3.50
N ARG A 399 24.85 0.14 -2.28
CA ARG A 399 25.73 0.14 -1.11
C ARG A 399 26.43 -1.21 -1.01
N LEU A 400 27.58 -1.33 -1.67
CA LEU A 400 28.37 -2.56 -1.71
C LEU A 400 29.58 -2.47 -0.75
N PRO A 401 30.00 -3.59 -0.13
CA PRO A 401 29.40 -4.93 -0.23
C PRO A 401 28.14 -5.10 0.63
N ARG A 402 27.36 -6.18 0.36
CA ARG A 402 26.22 -6.60 1.19
C ARG A 402 26.69 -6.89 2.62
N PRO A 403 26.08 -6.29 3.66
CA PRO A 403 26.35 -6.65 5.06
C PRO A 403 26.01 -8.12 5.35
N ASP A 404 26.82 -8.76 6.21
CA ASP A 404 26.63 -10.17 6.59
C ASP A 404 25.29 -10.44 7.30
N ASP A 405 24.87 -9.52 8.18
CA ASP A 405 23.63 -9.59 8.96
C ASP A 405 22.77 -8.36 8.67
N LEU A 406 21.86 -8.49 7.70
CA LEU A 406 21.00 -7.39 7.24
C LEU A 406 19.98 -6.94 8.30
N PHE A 407 19.56 -7.84 9.19
CA PHE A 407 18.64 -7.49 10.27
C PHE A 407 19.32 -6.58 11.29
N LYS A 408 20.49 -6.97 11.80
CA LYS A 408 21.28 -6.10 12.70
C LYS A 408 21.71 -4.81 12.02
N TYR A 409 22.04 -4.86 10.73
CA TYR A 409 22.36 -3.66 9.98
C TYR A 409 21.15 -2.70 9.91
N ALA A 410 19.95 -3.20 9.64
CA ALA A 410 18.73 -2.42 9.65
C ALA A 410 18.48 -1.78 11.03
N GLU A 411 18.56 -2.55 12.12
CA GLU A 411 18.43 -2.03 13.48
C GLU A 411 19.45 -0.93 13.78
N SER A 412 20.71 -1.11 13.39
CA SER A 412 21.78 -0.12 13.61
C SER A 412 21.57 1.19 12.83
N CYS A 413 20.79 1.15 11.74
CA CYS A 413 20.48 2.32 10.93
C CYS A 413 19.29 3.13 11.50
N MET A 414 18.46 2.52 12.37
CA MET A 414 17.24 3.13 12.87
C MET A 414 17.49 4.32 13.80
N TYR A 415 16.72 5.39 13.59
CA TYR A 415 16.67 6.55 14.45
C TYR A 415 16.14 6.20 15.85
N THR A 416 16.94 6.57 16.86
CA THR A 416 16.58 6.45 18.28
C THR A 416 16.25 7.85 18.85
N PRO A 417 15.04 8.08 19.38
CA PRO A 417 14.59 9.38 19.88
C PRO A 417 15.10 9.71 21.29
N LEU A 418 16.32 9.31 21.62
CA LEU A 418 16.97 9.70 22.87
C LEU A 418 17.70 11.04 22.66
N TYR A 419 17.54 11.96 23.61
CA TYR A 419 18.26 13.24 23.56
C TYR A 419 19.77 13.01 23.43
N ARG A 420 20.40 13.80 22.56
CA ARG A 420 21.86 13.85 22.47
C ARG A 420 22.41 14.74 23.57
N SER A 421 23.56 14.37 24.11
CA SER A 421 24.33 15.27 24.98
C SER A 421 25.05 16.30 24.11
N TYR A 422 24.70 17.57 24.25
CA TYR A 422 25.43 18.67 23.63
C TYR A 422 26.56 19.13 24.58
N ARG A 423 27.69 19.55 24.00
CA ARG A 423 28.81 20.15 24.72
C ARG A 423 28.88 21.64 24.44
#